data_AF-A0A183DDD5-F1
#
_entry.id   AF-A0A183DDD5-F1
#
_cell.length_a   1.000
_cell.length_b   1.000
_cell.length_c   1.000
_cell.angle_alpha   90.00
_cell.angle_beta   90.00
_cell.angle_gamma   90.00
#
_symmetry.space_group_name_H-M   'P 1'
#
loop_
_entity.id
_entity.type
_entity.pdbx_description
1 polymer ?
#
loop_
_entity_poly.entity_id
_entity_poly.type
_entity_poly.pdbx_seq_one_letter_code
_entity_poly.pdbx_strand_id
1 'polypeptide(L)'
;MKVEPFMKSKDDEILKMEVFVMKKMQQSKHICRLLAAGKTNTFSFLIMSLLGKELSEIRRRLPDRKMSLGSVLKIGIQSTEVLLALNMCLDKITTCTVEEN
;
A
#
# COMPACT_ATOMS: atom_id res chain seq x y z
N MET A 1 12.01 -1.89 0.65
CA MET A 1 11.84 -3.14 1.40
C MET A 1 11.34 -2.77 2.78
N LYS A 2 10.26 -3.40 3.24
CA LYS A 2 9.76 -3.26 4.61
C LYS A 2 10.06 -4.56 5.36
N VAL A 3 10.56 -4.44 6.58
CA VAL A 3 10.91 -5.57 7.45
C VAL A 3 10.29 -5.32 8.81
N GLU A 4 9.63 -6.32 9.36
CA GLU A 4 9.09 -6.29 10.72
C GLU A 4 9.64 -7.48 11.51
N PRO A 5 10.01 -7.28 12.79
CA PRO A 5 10.48 -8.38 13.64
C PRO A 5 9.37 -9.43 13.82
N PHE A 6 9.75 -10.65 14.19
CA PHE A 6 8.80 -11.70 14.48
C PHE A 6 7.90 -11.31 15.67
N MET A 7 6.62 -11.06 15.40
CA MET A 7 5.59 -10.80 16.40
C MET A 7 5.08 -12.12 16.99
N LYS A 8 4.87 -12.16 18.32
CA LYS A 8 4.41 -13.36 19.04
C LYS A 8 2.90 -13.60 18.92
N SER A 9 2.11 -12.55 18.70
CA SER A 9 0.66 -12.65 18.52
C SER A 9 0.30 -12.59 17.04
N LYS A 10 -0.76 -13.31 16.64
CA LYS A 10 -1.28 -13.28 15.26
C LYS A 10 -1.94 -11.94 14.91
N ASP A 11 -2.50 -11.26 15.90
CA ASP A 11 -3.20 -9.98 15.71
C ASP A 11 -2.22 -8.83 15.44
N ASP A 12 -0.96 -9.00 15.85
CA ASP A 12 0.13 -8.04 15.59
C ASP A 12 0.83 -8.26 14.24
N GLU A 13 0.45 -9.26 13.43
CA GLU A 13 1.05 -9.52 12.10
C GLU A 13 0.51 -8.55 11.02
N ILE A 14 0.68 -7.24 11.22
CA ILE A 14 0.23 -6.19 10.29
C ILE A 14 0.83 -6.39 8.89
N LEU A 15 2.11 -6.75 8.79
CA LEU A 15 2.76 -7.00 7.50
C LEU A 15 2.08 -8.10 6.67
N LYS A 16 1.45 -9.10 7.32
CA LYS A 16 0.71 -10.15 6.60
C LYS A 16 -0.51 -9.57 5.89
N MET A 17 -1.24 -8.67 6.56
CA MET A 17 -2.38 -7.98 5.98
C MET A 17 -1.93 -7.06 4.83
N GLU A 18 -0.83 -6.30 5.03
CA GLU A 18 -0.28 -5.44 3.98
C GLU A 18 0.10 -6.24 2.72
N VAL A 19 0.79 -7.38 2.88
CA VAL A 19 1.12 -8.30 1.77
C VAL A 19 -0.14 -8.78 1.06
N PHE A 20 -1.17 -9.17 1.82
CA PHE A 20 -2.41 -9.69 1.26
C PHE A 20 -3.16 -8.66 0.42
N VAL A 21 -3.35 -7.44 0.97
CA VAL A 21 -3.97 -6.33 0.25
C VAL A 21 -3.16 -5.97 -0.99
N MET A 22 -1.83 -5.84 -0.87
CA MET A 22 -0.97 -5.54 -2.01
C MET A 22 -1.06 -6.59 -3.12
N LYS A 23 -1.15 -7.89 -2.79
CA LYS A 23 -1.33 -8.97 -3.79
C LYS A 23 -2.64 -8.80 -4.57
N LYS A 24 -3.74 -8.49 -3.89
CA LYS A 24 -5.05 -8.30 -4.53
C LYS A 24 -5.11 -7.04 -5.39
N MET A 25 -4.38 -6.00 -5.00
CA MET A 25 -4.35 -4.72 -5.71
C MET A 25 -3.31 -4.63 -6.83
N GLN A 26 -2.59 -5.71 -7.18
CA GLN A 26 -1.54 -5.67 -8.22
C GLN A 26 -2.06 -5.29 -9.62
N GLN A 27 -3.38 -5.38 -9.87
CA GLN A 27 -3.99 -4.93 -11.12
C GLN A 27 -4.25 -3.41 -11.15
N SER A 28 -4.11 -2.72 -10.01
CA SER A 28 -4.28 -1.27 -9.91
C SER A 28 -3.03 -0.54 -10.41
N LYS A 29 -3.23 0.48 -11.24
CA LYS A 29 -2.16 1.29 -11.86
C LYS A 29 -1.28 2.03 -10.86
N HIS A 30 -1.84 2.37 -9.70
CA HIS A 30 -1.26 3.32 -8.74
C HIS A 30 -0.63 2.63 -7.54
N ILE A 31 -0.62 1.29 -7.51
CA ILE A 31 -0.01 0.51 -6.44
C ILE A 31 1.38 0.05 -6.87
N CYS A 32 2.32 0.06 -5.93
CA CYS A 32 3.66 -0.43 -6.17
C CYS A 32 3.66 -1.92 -6.51
N ARG A 33 4.58 -2.32 -7.41
CA ARG A 33 4.70 -3.72 -7.79
C ARG A 33 5.26 -4.51 -6.62
N LEU A 34 4.55 -5.55 -6.21
CA LEU A 34 5.06 -6.52 -5.24
C LEU A 34 6.05 -7.44 -5.96
N LEU A 35 7.29 -7.46 -5.50
CA LEU A 35 8.36 -8.30 -6.05
C LEU A 35 8.45 -9.62 -5.29
N ALA A 36 8.42 -9.56 -3.96
CA ALA A 36 8.44 -10.74 -3.10
C ALA A 36 7.89 -10.41 -1.71
N ALA A 37 7.40 -11.42 -1.00
CA ALA A 37 7.08 -11.32 0.41
C ALA A 37 7.31 -12.67 1.07
N GLY A 38 7.70 -12.67 2.33
CA GLY A 38 8.01 -13.90 3.05
C GLY A 38 8.17 -13.68 4.54
N LYS A 39 8.34 -14.80 5.23
CA LYS A 39 8.58 -14.87 6.66
C LYS A 39 9.77 -15.78 6.91
N THR A 40 10.64 -15.34 7.80
CA THR A 40 11.76 -16.12 8.35
C THR A 40 11.47 -16.44 9.81
N ASN A 41 12.34 -17.22 10.46
CA ASN A 41 12.21 -17.50 11.89
C ASN A 41 12.38 -16.25 12.77
N THR A 42 12.95 -15.17 12.22
CA THR A 42 13.33 -13.96 12.96
C THR A 42 12.57 -12.70 12.54
N PHE A 43 12.10 -12.62 11.30
CA PHE A 43 11.42 -11.44 10.76
C PHE A 43 10.52 -11.78 9.57
N SER A 44 9.54 -10.93 9.32
CA SER A 44 8.73 -10.92 8.10
C SER A 44 9.17 -9.77 7.21
N PHE A 45 9.08 -9.96 5.89
CA PHE A 45 9.53 -8.96 4.93
C PHE A 45 8.62 -8.83 3.72
N LEU A 46 8.61 -7.64 3.15
CA LEU A 46 7.97 -7.30 1.90
C LEU A 46 8.95 -6.52 1.00
N ILE A 47 9.10 -6.98 -0.23
CA ILE A 47 9.90 -6.37 -1.28
C ILE A 47 8.96 -5.82 -2.36
N MET A 48 9.08 -4.54 -2.63
CA MET A 48 8.29 -3.80 -3.61
C MET A 48 9.18 -2.96 -4.52
N SER A 49 8.65 -2.50 -5.64
CA SER A 49 9.32 -1.51 -6.50
C SER A 49 9.63 -0.23 -5.72
N LEU A 50 10.86 0.28 -5.84
CA LEU A 50 11.23 1.57 -5.28
C LEU A 50 10.46 2.70 -5.98
N LEU A 51 9.86 3.59 -5.20
CA LEU A 51 9.17 4.78 -5.70
C LEU A 51 10.06 6.02 -5.58
N GLY A 52 9.61 7.12 -6.18
CA GLY A 52 10.23 8.42 -6.01
C GLY A 52 10.01 9.03 -4.62
N LYS A 53 10.26 10.34 -4.53
CA LYS A 53 10.05 11.11 -3.30
C LYS A 53 8.57 11.15 -2.91
N GLU A 54 8.32 11.14 -1.60
CA GLU A 54 6.99 11.36 -1.07
C GLU A 54 6.48 12.78 -1.38
N LEU A 55 5.15 12.93 -1.46
CA LEU A 55 4.51 14.22 -1.79
C LEU A 55 4.84 15.33 -0.79
N SER A 56 4.99 14.99 0.49
CA SER A 56 5.41 15.90 1.56
C SER A 56 6.80 16.47 1.32
N GLU A 57 7.74 15.63 0.89
CA GLU A 57 9.10 16.04 0.57
C GLU A 57 9.12 16.93 -0.68
N ILE A 58 8.40 16.54 -1.75
CA ILE A 58 8.27 17.35 -2.96
C ILE A 58 7.71 18.73 -2.59
N ARG A 59 6.64 18.77 -1.80
CA ARG A 59 6.03 20.03 -1.35
C ARG A 59 7.01 20.90 -0.56
N ARG A 60 7.77 20.32 0.38
CA ARG A 60 8.75 21.07 1.20
C ARG A 60 9.88 21.68 0.38
N ARG A 61 10.23 21.09 -0.76
CA ARG A 61 11.28 21.57 -1.68
C ARG A 61 10.81 22.71 -2.59
N LEU A 62 9.51 22.99 -2.67
CA LEU A 62 8.98 24.10 -3.48
C LEU A 62 9.15 25.44 -2.74
N PRO A 63 9.44 26.55 -3.47
CA PRO A 63 9.71 27.87 -2.87
C PRO A 63 8.67 28.32 -1.82
N ASP A 64 7.38 28.14 -2.12
CA ASP A 64 6.27 28.53 -1.23
C ASP A 64 5.67 27.38 -0.42
N ARG A 65 6.30 26.19 -0.44
CA ARG A 65 5.75 24.95 0.12
C ARG A 65 4.34 24.61 -0.35
N LYS A 66 3.98 25.07 -1.54
CA LYS A 66 2.68 24.88 -2.21
C LYS A 66 2.90 24.27 -3.58
N MET A 67 2.11 23.26 -3.90
CA MET A 67 2.02 22.74 -5.25
C MET A 67 1.03 23.59 -6.07
N SER A 68 1.22 23.66 -7.39
CA SER A 68 0.25 24.31 -8.27
C SER A 68 -1.11 23.59 -8.22
N LEU A 69 -2.19 24.33 -8.49
CA LEU A 69 -3.54 23.77 -8.51
C LEU A 69 -3.65 22.54 -9.43
N GLY A 70 -3.06 22.62 -10.63
CA GLY A 70 -3.06 21.49 -11.56
C GLY A 70 -2.35 20.24 -11.03
N SER A 71 -1.28 20.40 -10.24
CA SER A 71 -0.59 19.28 -9.61
C SER A 71 -1.44 18.65 -8.51
N VAL A 72 -2.07 19.49 -7.67
CA VAL A 72 -2.97 19.04 -6.60
C VAL A 72 -4.17 18.28 -7.18
N LEU A 73 -4.80 18.79 -8.24
CA LEU A 73 -5.93 18.11 -8.88
C LEU A 73 -5.54 16.75 -9.45
N LYS A 74 -4.41 16.64 -10.15
CA LYS A 74 -3.91 15.35 -10.68
C LYS A 74 -3.60 14.35 -9.56
N ILE A 75 -3.03 14.81 -8.45
CA ILE A 75 -2.80 13.97 -7.28
C ILE A 75 -4.14 13.53 -6.69
N GLY A 76 -5.10 14.45 -6.53
CA GLY A 76 -6.44 14.14 -6.01
C GLY A 76 -7.16 13.07 -6.83
N ILE A 77 -7.14 13.17 -8.17
CA ILE A 77 -7.73 12.16 -9.06
C ILE A 77 -7.09 10.79 -8.82
N GLN A 78 -5.75 10.71 -8.85
CA GLN A 78 -5.04 9.43 -8.64
C GLN A 78 -5.29 8.84 -7.26
N SER A 79 -5.35 9.69 -6.22
CA SER A 79 -5.67 9.25 -4.85
C SER A 79 -7.09 8.68 -4.75
N THR A 80 -8.08 9.33 -5.37
CA THR A 80 -9.47 8.86 -5.35
C THR A 80 -9.62 7.55 -6.13
N GLU A 81 -8.94 7.40 -7.27
CA GLU A 81 -8.92 6.14 -8.03
C GLU A 81 -8.36 4.97 -7.20
N VAL A 82 -7.29 5.20 -6.43
CA VAL A 82 -6.72 4.20 -5.50
C VAL A 82 -7.71 3.84 -4.41
N LEU A 83 -8.33 4.83 -3.76
CA LEU A 83 -9.26 4.60 -2.66
C LEU A 83 -10.46 3.77 -3.13
N LEU A 84 -11.00 4.05 -4.31
CA LEU A 84 -12.07 3.24 -4.88
C LEU A 84 -11.61 1.81 -5.18
N ALA A 85 -10.44 1.63 -5.78
CA ALA A 85 -9.88 0.31 -6.04
C ALA A 85 -9.63 -0.49 -4.74
N LEU A 86 -9.20 0.18 -3.66
CA LEU A 86 -9.01 -0.41 -2.35
C LEU A 86 -10.35 -0.81 -1.73
N ASN A 87 -11.38 0.04 -1.81
CA ASN A 87 -12.72 -0.28 -1.33
C ASN A 87 -13.28 -1.52 -2.04
N MET A 88 -13.20 -1.58 -3.36
CA MET A 88 -13.62 -2.74 -4.15
C MET A 88 -12.84 -4.01 -3.76
N CYS A 89 -11.57 -3.87 -3.39
CA CYS A 89 -10.76 -4.98 -2.89
C CYS A 89 -11.25 -5.46 -1.51
N LEU A 90 -11.58 -4.55 -0.60
CA LEU A 90 -12.09 -4.88 0.73
C LEU A 90 -13.47 -5.54 0.69
N ASP A 91 -14.34 -5.10 -0.22
CA ASP A 91 -15.65 -5.75 -0.43
C ASP A 91 -15.46 -7.22 -0.85
N LYS A 92 -14.53 -7.49 -1.79
CA LYS A 92 -14.18 -8.85 -2.20
C LYS A 92 -13.55 -9.70 -1.10
N ILE A 93 -12.81 -9.06 -0.18
CA ILE A 93 -12.19 -9.77 0.95
C ILE A 93 -13.28 -10.18 1.94
N THR A 94 -14.23 -9.29 2.25
CA THR A 94 -15.38 -9.57 3.12
C THR A 94 -16.26 -10.69 2.55
N THR A 95 -16.47 -10.73 1.23
CA THR A 95 -17.23 -11.82 0.60
C THR A 95 -16.49 -13.16 0.64
N CYS A 96 -15.17 -13.18 0.45
CA CYS A 96 -14.40 -14.43 0.51
C CYS A 96 -14.31 -15.02 1.93
N THR A 97 -14.39 -14.19 2.99
CA THR A 97 -14.44 -14.72 4.37
C THR A 97 -15.75 -15.42 4.73
N VAL A 98 -16.80 -15.33 3.88
CA VAL A 98 -18.08 -16.03 4.08
C VAL A 98 -18.08 -17.41 3.38
N GLU A 99 -17.18 -17.67 2.43
CA GLU A 99 -17.11 -18.96 1.71
C GLU A 99 -16.12 -19.97 2.30
N GLU A 100 -15.36 -19.60 3.34
CA GLU A 100 -14.39 -20.49 4.03
C GLU A 100 -14.86 -20.99 5.41
N ASN A 101 -16.16 -20.86 5.74
CA ASN A 101 -16.78 -21.43 6.95
C ASN A 101 -17.91 -22.41 6.61
#